data_AF-Q810U5-F1
#
_entry.id   AF-Q810U5-F1
#
_cell.length_a   1.000
_cell.length_b   1.000
_cell.length_c   1.000
_cell.angle_alpha   90.00
_cell.angle_beta   90.00
_cell.angle_gamma   90.00
#
_symmetry.space_group_name_H-M   'P 1'
#
loop_
_entity.id
_entity.type
_entity.pdbx_description
1 polymer ?
#
loop_
_entity_poly.entity_id
_entity_poly.type
_entity_poly.pdbx_seq_one_letter_code
_entity_poly.pdbx_strand_id
1 'polypeptide(L)'
;MADVSVDQSKLPGVKEVCRDFAVLEDHTLAHSLQEQEIEHHLASNIQRNRLVQHDLQVAKQLQEEDLKAQAQLQKRYKALEQHDCEIAQEIQEKLTIEAERRRIQEKKDEDIARLLQEKELQEEKRRKKHTPEFSGGSVFGDNYYHEDGGMKPRGIKEAVSTPARASHRDQEWYDAEIARKLQEEELLATHVDMRAAQVAQDEEIARLLMAEEKKAYKKAKEREKSSLDKRKHDPECKLKAKSAHSKSKEGDEAHRSKIDRPSRPPPPTMMGLEDTDPTHFTNQHSTTWHLPKSESSQKGFHNKQ
;
A
#
# COMPACT_ATOMS: atom_id res chain seq x y z
N MET A 1 67.12 -75.58 9.77
CA MET A 1 67.01 -74.17 9.40
C MET A 1 67.32 -74.11 7.91
N ALA A 2 66.34 -73.80 7.07
CA ALA A 2 66.59 -73.66 5.63
C ALA A 2 67.23 -72.28 5.42
N ASP A 3 68.53 -72.25 5.18
CA ASP A 3 69.23 -71.03 4.75
C ASP A 3 68.71 -70.64 3.37
N VAL A 4 67.91 -69.59 3.33
CA VAL A 4 67.48 -68.97 2.08
C VAL A 4 68.67 -68.22 1.53
N SER A 5 69.40 -68.85 0.60
CA SER A 5 70.50 -68.20 -0.14
C SER A 5 69.93 -67.08 -1.01
N VAL A 6 70.16 -65.84 -0.63
CA VAL A 6 69.74 -64.66 -1.39
C VAL A 6 70.74 -64.42 -2.54
N ASP A 7 70.23 -64.35 -3.77
CA ASP A 7 71.01 -64.02 -4.96
C ASP A 7 71.37 -62.53 -4.99
N GLN A 8 72.61 -62.21 -4.61
CA GLN A 8 73.09 -60.83 -4.55
C GLN A 8 73.06 -60.11 -5.91
N SER A 9 73.07 -60.85 -7.04
CA SER A 9 73.01 -60.25 -8.37
C SER A 9 71.64 -59.66 -8.73
N LYS A 10 70.60 -60.03 -7.97
CA LYS A 10 69.21 -59.57 -8.16
C LYS A 10 68.77 -58.50 -7.17
N LEU A 11 69.64 -58.12 -6.23
CA LEU A 11 69.30 -57.10 -5.24
C LEU A 11 69.52 -55.70 -5.84
N PRO A 12 68.52 -54.80 -5.75
CA PRO A 12 68.70 -53.42 -6.19
C PRO A 12 69.81 -52.75 -5.37
N GLY A 13 70.53 -51.83 -6.01
CA GLY A 13 71.57 -51.06 -5.30
C GLY A 13 70.94 -50.25 -4.17
N VAL A 14 71.62 -50.09 -3.03
CA VAL A 14 71.11 -49.29 -1.89
C VAL A 14 70.65 -47.90 -2.33
N LYS A 15 71.36 -47.28 -3.29
CA LYS A 15 70.98 -45.97 -3.86
C LYS A 15 69.66 -46.00 -4.62
N GLU A 16 69.35 -47.10 -5.30
CA GLU A 16 68.10 -47.29 -6.02
C GLU A 16 66.96 -47.46 -5.03
N VAL A 17 67.16 -48.33 -4.03
CA VAL A 17 66.20 -48.53 -2.93
C VAL A 17 65.86 -47.22 -2.23
N CYS A 18 66.86 -46.43 -1.83
CA CYS A 18 66.61 -45.12 -1.19
C CYS A 18 65.82 -44.16 -2.09
N ARG A 19 66.07 -44.18 -3.39
CA ARG A 19 65.34 -43.35 -4.35
C ARG A 19 63.89 -43.80 -4.49
N ASP A 20 63.65 -45.10 -4.59
CA ASP A 20 62.29 -45.66 -4.69
C ASP A 20 61.48 -45.37 -3.43
N PHE A 21 62.11 -45.45 -2.24
CA PHE A 21 61.48 -45.05 -0.98
C PHE A 21 61.18 -43.54 -0.91
N ALA A 22 62.08 -42.67 -1.38
CA ALA A 22 61.82 -41.23 -1.41
C ALA A 22 60.62 -40.89 -2.31
N VAL A 23 60.51 -41.51 -3.48
CA VAL A 23 59.35 -41.35 -4.36
C VAL A 23 58.07 -41.87 -3.71
N LEU A 24 58.13 -43.00 -2.99
CA LEU A 24 56.97 -43.55 -2.28
C LEU A 24 56.52 -42.68 -1.10
N GLU A 25 57.48 -42.11 -0.36
CA GLU A 25 57.21 -41.17 0.74
C GLU A 25 56.56 -39.89 0.20
N ASP A 26 57.13 -39.29 -0.85
CA ASP A 26 56.58 -38.12 -1.53
C ASP A 26 55.18 -38.40 -2.08
N HIS A 27 54.96 -39.57 -2.69
CA HIS A 27 53.63 -39.98 -3.19
C HIS A 27 52.61 -40.11 -2.06
N THR A 28 53.00 -40.72 -0.93
CA THR A 28 52.13 -40.88 0.24
C THR A 28 51.77 -39.52 0.83
N LEU A 29 52.74 -38.61 0.93
CA LEU A 29 52.52 -37.24 1.38
C LEU A 29 51.59 -36.49 0.43
N ALA A 30 51.85 -36.55 -0.88
CA ALA A 30 51.02 -35.91 -1.90
C ALA A 30 49.56 -36.41 -1.87
N HIS A 31 49.36 -37.74 -1.77
CA HIS A 31 48.04 -38.33 -1.64
C HIS A 31 47.34 -37.85 -0.36
N SER A 32 48.04 -37.81 0.78
CA SER A 32 47.45 -37.34 2.05
C SER A 32 47.02 -35.87 1.99
N LEU A 33 47.81 -35.00 1.35
CA LEU A 33 47.48 -33.59 1.16
C LEU A 33 46.29 -33.41 0.20
N GLN A 34 46.24 -34.21 -0.87
CA GLN A 34 45.12 -34.22 -1.79
C GLN A 34 43.82 -34.63 -1.10
N GLU A 35 43.84 -35.69 -0.28
CA GLU A 35 42.66 -36.11 0.49
C GLU A 35 42.20 -35.01 1.46
N GLN A 36 43.13 -34.36 2.18
CA GLN A 36 42.80 -33.23 3.06
C GLN A 36 42.16 -32.05 2.29
N GLU A 37 42.67 -31.74 1.10
CA GLU A 37 42.11 -30.71 0.24
C GLU A 37 40.69 -31.07 -0.22
N ILE A 38 40.48 -32.31 -0.68
CA ILE A 38 39.17 -32.83 -1.09
C ILE A 38 38.17 -32.78 0.08
N GLU A 39 38.54 -33.30 1.24
CA GLU A 39 37.70 -33.31 2.44
C GLU A 39 37.30 -31.89 2.86
N HIS A 40 38.26 -30.96 2.90
CA HIS A 40 37.98 -29.57 3.23
C HIS A 40 37.02 -28.94 2.21
N HIS A 41 37.25 -29.15 0.91
CA HIS A 41 36.35 -28.64 -0.13
C HIS A 41 34.95 -29.23 -0.02
N LEU A 42 34.82 -30.54 0.23
CA LEU A 42 33.53 -31.22 0.40
C LEU A 42 32.78 -30.71 1.62
N ALA A 43 33.44 -30.64 2.79
CA ALA A 43 32.84 -30.10 4.01
C ALA A 43 32.34 -28.66 3.80
N SER A 44 33.17 -27.82 3.16
CA SER A 44 32.84 -26.44 2.84
C SER A 44 31.71 -26.32 1.80
N ASN A 45 31.66 -27.21 0.80
CA ASN A 45 30.61 -27.25 -0.22
C ASN A 45 29.26 -27.64 0.39
N ILE A 46 29.24 -28.67 1.26
CA ILE A 46 28.06 -29.11 1.99
C ILE A 46 27.48 -27.96 2.82
N GLN A 47 28.32 -27.24 3.55
CA GLN A 47 27.89 -26.08 4.33
C GLN A 47 27.29 -24.98 3.45
N ARG A 48 27.94 -24.62 2.34
CA ARG A 48 27.40 -23.61 1.39
C ARG A 48 26.09 -24.07 0.77
N ASN A 49 25.97 -25.34 0.38
CA ASN A 49 24.75 -25.88 -0.20
C ASN A 49 23.59 -25.83 0.81
N ARG A 50 23.85 -26.21 2.08
CA ARG A 50 22.86 -26.10 3.16
C ARG A 50 22.39 -24.66 3.37
N LEU A 51 23.31 -23.69 3.33
CA LEU A 51 22.96 -22.26 3.42
C LEU A 51 22.07 -21.83 2.25
N VAL A 52 22.45 -22.16 1.01
CA VAL A 52 21.66 -21.82 -0.18
C VAL A 52 20.28 -22.46 -0.15
N GLN A 53 20.14 -23.70 0.31
CA GLN A 53 18.85 -24.36 0.46
C GLN A 53 17.94 -23.63 1.46
N HIS A 54 18.49 -23.26 2.62
CA HIS A 54 17.78 -22.49 3.64
C HIS A 54 17.35 -21.12 3.09
N ASP A 55 18.28 -20.38 2.48
CA ASP A 55 18.01 -19.06 1.93
C ASP A 55 16.99 -19.12 0.79
N LEU A 56 17.03 -20.15 -0.04
CA LEU A 56 16.03 -20.41 -1.08
C LEU A 56 14.64 -20.66 -0.47
N GLN A 57 14.56 -21.42 0.62
CA GLN A 57 13.31 -21.66 1.32
C GLN A 57 12.74 -20.35 1.90
N VAL A 58 13.57 -19.56 2.58
CA VAL A 58 13.16 -18.26 3.14
C VAL A 58 12.75 -17.29 2.03
N ALA A 59 13.48 -17.23 0.93
CA ALA A 59 13.15 -16.38 -0.21
C ALA A 59 11.78 -16.74 -0.82
N LYS A 60 11.46 -18.05 -0.93
CA LYS A 60 10.14 -18.51 -1.38
C LYS A 60 9.02 -18.12 -0.42
N GLN A 61 9.24 -18.28 0.88
CA GLN A 61 8.26 -17.88 1.90
C GLN A 61 7.98 -16.37 1.84
N LEU A 62 9.05 -15.56 1.77
CA LEU A 62 8.94 -14.10 1.68
C LEU A 62 8.23 -13.66 0.38
N GLN A 63 8.50 -14.33 -0.75
CA GLN A 63 7.79 -14.08 -2.00
C GLN A 63 6.29 -14.39 -1.88
N GLU A 64 5.92 -15.50 -1.24
CA GLU A 64 4.52 -15.87 -1.03
C GLU A 64 3.79 -14.89 -0.10
N GLU A 65 4.45 -14.44 0.97
CA GLU A 65 3.92 -13.42 1.89
C GLU A 65 3.69 -12.08 1.18
N ASP A 66 4.63 -11.64 0.34
CA ASP A 66 4.49 -10.41 -0.43
C ASP A 66 3.32 -10.49 -1.42
N LEU A 67 3.18 -11.60 -2.14
CA LEU A 67 2.02 -11.82 -3.03
C LEU A 67 0.69 -11.82 -2.26
N LYS A 68 0.64 -12.42 -1.06
CA LYS A 68 -0.54 -12.39 -0.20
C LYS A 68 -0.86 -10.97 0.28
N ALA A 69 0.15 -10.21 0.70
CA ALA A 69 0.00 -8.82 1.13
C ALA A 69 -0.52 -7.94 -0.02
N GLN A 70 0.05 -8.07 -1.23
CA GLN A 70 -0.42 -7.38 -2.43
C GLN A 70 -1.87 -7.75 -2.77
N ALA A 71 -2.24 -9.03 -2.70
CA ALA A 71 -3.61 -9.48 -2.95
C ALA A 71 -4.61 -8.91 -1.92
N GLN A 72 -4.23 -8.83 -0.65
CA GLN A 72 -5.06 -8.19 0.39
C GLN A 72 -5.21 -6.69 0.14
N LEU A 73 -4.13 -6.01 -0.23
CA LEU A 73 -4.15 -4.60 -0.57
C LEU A 73 -5.06 -4.32 -1.78
N GLN A 74 -4.96 -5.14 -2.83
CA GLN A 74 -5.87 -5.06 -3.99
C GLN A 74 -7.33 -5.26 -3.61
N LYS A 75 -7.64 -6.22 -2.72
CA LYS A 75 -9.01 -6.42 -2.21
C LYS A 75 -9.53 -5.18 -1.48
N ARG A 76 -8.70 -4.55 -0.64
CA ARG A 76 -9.07 -3.31 0.06
C ARG A 76 -9.31 -2.16 -0.90
N TYR A 77 -8.45 -1.98 -1.90
CA TYR A 77 -8.64 -0.95 -2.93
C TYR A 77 -9.93 -1.16 -3.73
N LYS A 78 -10.25 -2.40 -4.12
CA LYS A 78 -11.52 -2.71 -4.80
C LYS A 78 -12.75 -2.43 -3.91
N ALA A 79 -12.67 -2.73 -2.63
CA ALA A 79 -13.76 -2.43 -1.69
C ALA A 79 -13.94 -0.91 -1.51
N LEU A 80 -12.85 -0.15 -1.44
CA LEU A 80 -12.89 1.31 -1.42
C LEU A 80 -13.47 1.88 -2.71
N GLU A 81 -13.03 1.39 -3.88
CA GLU A 81 -13.55 1.80 -5.19
C GLU A 81 -15.05 1.53 -5.31
N GLN A 82 -15.54 0.38 -4.82
CA GLN A 82 -16.97 0.07 -4.78
C GLN A 82 -17.75 1.06 -3.91
N HIS A 83 -17.27 1.33 -2.70
CA HIS A 83 -17.88 2.29 -1.79
C HIS A 83 -17.89 3.72 -2.37
N ASP A 84 -16.81 4.14 -3.00
CA ASP A 84 -16.71 5.45 -3.65
C ASP A 84 -17.69 5.55 -4.85
N CYS A 85 -17.87 4.45 -5.58
CA CYS A 85 -18.86 4.35 -6.65
C CYS A 85 -20.31 4.45 -6.11
N GLU A 86 -20.62 3.81 -4.98
CA GLU A 86 -21.91 3.91 -4.30
C GLU A 86 -22.18 5.35 -3.85
N ILE A 87 -21.20 6.01 -3.22
CA ILE A 87 -21.31 7.42 -2.82
C ILE A 87 -21.52 8.32 -4.04
N ALA A 88 -20.77 8.13 -5.11
CA ALA A 88 -20.90 8.92 -6.33
C ALA A 88 -22.30 8.78 -6.95
N GLN A 89 -22.84 7.56 -6.97
CA GLN A 89 -24.21 7.29 -7.43
C GLN A 89 -25.25 7.98 -6.54
N GLU A 90 -25.11 7.91 -5.23
CA GLU A 90 -26.02 8.58 -4.28
C GLU A 90 -26.01 10.11 -4.45
N ILE A 91 -24.83 10.71 -4.61
CA ILE A 91 -24.69 12.15 -4.88
C ILE A 91 -25.34 12.50 -6.22
N GLN A 92 -25.10 11.69 -7.26
CA GLN A 92 -25.69 11.90 -8.58
C GLN A 92 -27.22 11.83 -8.54
N GLU A 93 -27.78 10.84 -7.84
CA GLU A 93 -29.23 10.69 -7.67
C GLU A 93 -29.83 11.86 -6.89
N LYS A 94 -29.18 12.31 -5.81
CA LYS A 94 -29.58 13.49 -5.04
C LYS A 94 -29.64 14.74 -5.91
N LEU A 95 -28.62 14.98 -6.73
CA LEU A 95 -28.58 16.11 -7.66
C LEU A 95 -29.68 16.01 -8.73
N THR A 96 -29.94 14.81 -9.26
CA THR A 96 -31.02 14.60 -10.24
C THR A 96 -32.40 14.87 -9.63
N ILE A 97 -32.68 14.36 -8.43
CA ILE A 97 -33.94 14.60 -7.72
C ILE A 97 -34.10 16.09 -7.40
N GLU A 98 -33.05 16.76 -6.92
CA GLU A 98 -33.11 18.20 -6.63
C GLU A 98 -33.37 19.02 -7.91
N ALA A 99 -32.72 18.69 -9.03
CA ALA A 99 -32.95 19.34 -10.31
C ALA A 99 -34.39 19.16 -10.81
N GLU A 100 -34.98 17.97 -10.66
CA GLU A 100 -36.39 17.74 -10.98
C GLU A 100 -37.33 18.55 -10.09
N ARG A 101 -37.05 18.62 -8.78
CA ARG A 101 -37.81 19.45 -7.84
C ARG A 101 -37.74 20.93 -8.23
N ARG A 102 -36.55 21.45 -8.57
CA ARG A 102 -36.38 22.83 -9.06
C ARG A 102 -37.18 23.06 -10.34
N ARG A 103 -37.12 22.15 -11.31
CA ARG A 103 -37.92 22.25 -12.56
C ARG A 103 -39.43 22.29 -12.30
N ILE A 104 -39.93 21.48 -11.36
CA ILE A 104 -41.35 21.50 -10.97
C ILE A 104 -41.70 22.82 -10.28
N GLN A 105 -40.83 23.32 -9.41
CA GLN A 105 -41.04 24.59 -8.71
C GLN A 105 -41.01 25.76 -9.69
N GLU A 106 -40.03 25.83 -10.58
CA GLU A 106 -39.92 26.84 -11.64
C GLU A 106 -41.16 26.85 -12.53
N LYS A 107 -41.71 25.68 -12.88
CA LYS A 107 -42.96 25.61 -13.64
C LYS A 107 -44.16 26.16 -12.85
N LYS A 108 -44.26 25.86 -11.55
CA LYS A 108 -45.32 26.41 -10.69
C LYS A 108 -45.18 27.93 -10.56
N ASP A 109 -43.96 28.42 -10.38
CA ASP A 109 -43.67 29.85 -10.27
C ASP A 109 -43.95 30.57 -11.60
N GLU A 110 -43.64 29.94 -12.74
CA GLU A 110 -43.99 30.43 -14.08
C GLU A 110 -45.51 30.51 -14.27
N ASP A 111 -46.26 29.50 -13.85
CA ASP A 111 -47.74 29.49 -13.92
C ASP A 111 -48.35 30.61 -13.05
N ILE A 112 -47.79 30.86 -11.86
CA ILE A 112 -48.21 31.97 -10.98
C ILE A 112 -47.90 33.32 -11.64
N ALA A 113 -46.69 33.50 -12.17
CA ALA A 113 -46.29 34.74 -12.85
C ALA A 113 -47.19 35.01 -14.07
N ARG A 114 -47.50 33.97 -14.85
CA ARG A 114 -48.41 34.05 -16.01
C ARG A 114 -49.83 34.46 -15.59
N LEU A 115 -50.37 33.87 -14.52
CA LEU A 115 -51.70 34.21 -14.00
C LEU A 115 -51.76 35.65 -13.45
N LEU A 116 -50.69 36.10 -12.78
CA LEU A 116 -50.57 37.47 -12.28
C LEU A 116 -50.55 38.47 -13.45
N GLN A 117 -49.74 38.19 -14.48
CA GLN A 117 -49.65 39.02 -15.68
C GLN A 117 -50.98 39.10 -16.44
N GLU A 118 -51.69 37.99 -16.60
CA GLU A 118 -53.00 38.00 -17.27
C GLU A 118 -54.04 38.82 -16.47
N LYS A 119 -54.04 38.69 -15.14
CA LYS A 119 -54.90 39.50 -14.26
C LYS A 119 -54.59 41.00 -14.37
N GLU A 120 -53.32 41.38 -14.37
CA GLU A 120 -52.89 42.77 -14.55
C GLU A 120 -53.36 43.34 -15.89
N LEU A 121 -53.18 42.59 -16.98
CA LEU A 121 -53.63 43.01 -18.31
C LEU A 121 -55.16 43.14 -18.39
N GLN A 122 -55.91 42.25 -17.73
CA GLN A 122 -57.36 42.36 -17.64
C GLN A 122 -57.78 43.58 -16.81
N GLU A 123 -57.11 43.86 -15.69
CA GLU A 123 -57.37 45.05 -14.89
C GLU A 123 -57.09 46.32 -15.69
N GLU A 124 -55.96 46.41 -16.39
CA GLU A 124 -55.67 47.52 -17.29
C GLU A 124 -56.74 47.74 -18.35
N LYS A 125 -57.21 46.66 -18.99
CA LYS A 125 -58.31 46.74 -19.98
C LYS A 125 -59.60 47.25 -19.34
N ARG A 126 -59.86 46.93 -18.07
CA ARG A 126 -61.02 47.48 -17.33
C ARG A 126 -60.82 48.94 -16.94
N ARG A 127 -59.59 49.36 -16.59
CA ARG A 127 -59.25 50.77 -16.34
C ARG A 127 -59.37 51.62 -17.60
N LYS A 128 -58.84 51.15 -18.74
CA LYS A 128 -58.91 51.83 -20.05
C LYS A 128 -60.35 51.99 -20.56
N LYS A 129 -61.27 51.09 -20.18
CA LYS A 129 -62.71 51.23 -20.51
C LYS A 129 -63.44 52.26 -19.64
N HIS A 130 -62.89 52.64 -18.49
CA HIS A 130 -63.55 53.55 -17.54
C HIS A 130 -62.88 54.93 -17.45
N THR A 131 -61.91 55.22 -18.32
CA THR A 131 -61.25 56.53 -18.33
C THR A 131 -61.49 57.23 -19.67
N PRO A 132 -62.50 58.11 -19.78
CA PRO A 132 -62.41 59.22 -20.71
C PRO A 132 -61.41 60.23 -20.14
N GLU A 133 -60.38 60.47 -20.95
CA GLU A 133 -59.46 61.59 -20.99
C GLU A 133 -59.76 62.76 -20.03
N PHE A 134 -58.86 63.02 -19.09
CA PHE A 134 -58.52 64.39 -18.70
C PHE A 134 -57.00 64.53 -18.80
N SER A 135 -56.61 65.31 -19.80
CA SER A 135 -55.27 65.80 -20.09
C SER A 135 -54.85 66.91 -19.11
N GLY A 136 -53.55 67.05 -18.90
CA GLY A 136 -52.90 68.06 -18.05
C GLY A 136 -51.98 67.37 -17.05
N GLY A 137 -50.70 67.16 -17.36
CA GLY A 137 -49.65 68.18 -17.33
C GLY A 137 -49.12 68.28 -15.89
N SER A 138 -47.83 68.34 -15.55
CA SER A 138 -46.56 68.45 -16.24
C SER A 138 -45.49 68.42 -15.13
N VAL A 139 -44.25 68.09 -15.48
CA VAL A 139 -42.99 68.43 -14.78
C VAL A 139 -42.64 67.58 -13.53
N PHE A 140 -41.73 66.60 -13.67
CA PHE A 140 -40.26 66.70 -13.49
C PHE A 140 -39.82 66.73 -12.02
N GLY A 141 -38.94 65.81 -11.63
CA GLY A 141 -38.32 65.86 -10.30
C GLY A 141 -37.71 64.55 -9.85
N ASP A 142 -36.71 64.09 -10.59
CA ASP A 142 -35.70 63.13 -10.19
C ASP A 142 -35.12 63.50 -8.80
N ASN A 143 -35.13 62.58 -7.82
CA ASN A 143 -34.04 62.50 -6.83
C ASN A 143 -34.09 61.26 -5.94
N TYR A 144 -32.89 60.75 -5.75
CA TYR A 144 -32.42 59.56 -5.04
C TYR A 144 -32.40 59.67 -3.50
N TYR A 145 -32.31 58.48 -2.87
CA TYR A 145 -31.68 58.12 -1.59
C TYR A 145 -32.20 58.65 -0.23
N HIS A 146 -32.30 57.66 0.67
CA HIS A 146 -31.85 57.62 2.06
C HIS A 146 -32.85 57.68 3.22
N GLU A 147 -32.41 56.93 4.23
CA GLU A 147 -33.02 56.33 5.42
C GLU A 147 -33.69 57.25 6.46
N ASP A 148 -34.36 56.52 7.36
CA ASP A 148 -34.34 56.69 8.83
C ASP A 148 -35.50 57.48 9.46
N GLY A 149 -35.88 57.02 10.66
CA GLY A 149 -36.74 57.76 11.57
C GLY A 149 -38.05 57.05 11.90
N GLY A 150 -37.95 56.00 12.71
CA GLY A 150 -39.10 55.33 13.30
C GLY A 150 -39.97 56.22 14.17
N MET A 151 -41.26 55.90 14.26
CA MET A 151 -42.16 56.36 15.32
C MET A 151 -43.13 55.22 15.68
N LYS A 152 -42.93 54.61 16.85
CA LYS A 152 -44.02 54.11 17.71
C LYS A 152 -44.50 55.32 18.55
N PRO A 153 -45.55 55.28 19.41
CA PRO A 153 -46.45 54.19 19.78
C PRO A 153 -47.95 54.60 19.93
N ARG A 154 -48.75 53.63 20.39
CA ARG A 154 -49.86 53.79 21.37
C ARG A 154 -51.23 54.27 20.85
N GLY A 155 -52.12 53.29 20.67
CA GLY A 155 -53.20 53.10 21.64
C GLY A 155 -54.65 53.08 21.14
N ILE A 156 -55.42 52.29 21.89
CA ILE A 156 -56.85 52.41 22.22
C ILE A 156 -57.83 51.53 21.39
N LYS A 157 -58.60 50.72 22.16
CA LYS A 157 -59.92 50.08 21.93
C LYS A 157 -59.87 48.61 21.50
N GLU A 158 -59.88 47.68 22.45
CA GLU A 158 -61.03 47.12 23.19
C GLU A 158 -61.93 46.19 22.35
N ALA A 159 -61.78 44.89 22.67
CA ALA A 159 -62.84 43.91 22.88
C ALA A 159 -63.90 43.70 21.77
N VAL A 160 -63.59 42.82 20.82
CA VAL A 160 -64.58 41.88 20.27
C VAL A 160 -63.96 40.48 20.23
N SER A 161 -64.62 39.59 20.97
CA SER A 161 -64.30 38.19 21.15
C SER A 161 -64.72 37.36 19.92
N THR A 162 -63.86 36.39 19.54
CA THR A 162 -64.02 35.31 18.54
C THR A 162 -63.95 35.71 17.05
N PRO A 163 -63.03 35.10 16.25
CA PRO A 163 -62.94 33.64 16.05
C PRO A 163 -61.52 33.07 16.21
N ALA A 164 -61.17 32.59 17.41
CA ALA A 164 -59.82 32.13 17.75
C ALA A 164 -59.50 30.66 17.38
N ARG A 165 -60.36 29.95 16.62
CA ARG A 165 -60.11 28.53 16.29
C ARG A 165 -59.26 28.30 15.04
N ALA A 166 -59.20 29.26 14.12
CA ALA A 166 -58.46 29.08 12.86
C ALA A 166 -56.95 29.32 13.03
N SER A 167 -56.52 30.35 13.77
CA SER A 167 -55.09 30.56 14.08
C SER A 167 -54.49 29.51 15.03
N HIS A 168 -55.31 28.87 15.87
CA HIS A 168 -54.82 27.86 16.82
C HIS A 168 -54.19 26.66 16.11
N ARG A 169 -54.78 26.22 14.99
CA ARG A 169 -54.32 25.04 14.26
C ARG A 169 -53.00 25.27 13.51
N ASP A 170 -52.79 26.48 12.99
CA ASP A 170 -51.54 26.82 12.29
C ASP A 170 -50.39 27.02 13.30
N GLN A 171 -50.68 27.60 14.48
CA GLN A 171 -49.71 27.70 15.56
C GLN A 171 -49.33 26.33 16.12
N GLU A 172 -50.30 25.43 16.33
CA GLU A 172 -50.04 24.04 16.73
C GLU A 172 -49.12 23.32 15.74
N TRP A 173 -49.30 23.55 14.43
CA TRP A 173 -48.46 22.95 13.39
C TRP A 173 -47.03 23.49 13.43
N TYR A 174 -46.87 24.79 13.69
CA TYR A 174 -45.55 25.42 13.85
C TYR A 174 -44.83 24.94 15.11
N ASP A 175 -45.53 24.87 16.25
CA ASP A 175 -44.98 24.37 17.51
C ASP A 175 -44.61 22.88 17.39
N ALA A 176 -45.41 22.07 16.68
CA ALA A 176 -45.11 20.66 16.39
C ALA A 176 -43.90 20.49 15.46
N GLU A 177 -43.75 21.36 14.47
CA GLU A 177 -42.58 21.38 13.58
C GLU A 177 -41.30 21.74 14.35
N ILE A 178 -41.36 22.72 15.26
CA ILE A 178 -40.24 23.05 16.16
C ILE A 178 -39.93 21.87 17.08
N ALA A 179 -40.94 21.23 17.67
CA ALA A 179 -40.74 20.07 18.54
C ALA A 179 -40.07 18.90 17.80
N ARG A 180 -40.46 18.65 16.53
CA ARG A 180 -39.82 17.61 15.71
C ARG A 180 -38.37 17.93 15.39
N LYS A 181 -38.05 19.17 14.99
CA LYS A 181 -36.67 19.60 14.74
C LYS A 181 -35.79 19.51 15.98
N LEU A 182 -36.31 19.93 17.13
CA LEU A 182 -35.61 19.84 18.40
C LEU A 182 -35.32 18.38 18.78
N GLN A 183 -36.29 17.49 18.58
CA GLN A 183 -36.11 16.05 18.82
C GLN A 183 -35.08 15.42 17.86
N GLU A 184 -35.10 15.77 16.58
CA GLU A 184 -34.10 15.30 15.61
C GLU A 184 -32.69 15.78 15.98
N GLU A 185 -32.55 17.02 16.45
CA GLU A 185 -31.28 17.59 16.92
C GLU A 185 -30.75 16.87 18.18
N GLU A 186 -31.61 16.56 19.15
CA GLU A 186 -31.23 15.78 20.36
C GLU A 186 -30.78 14.35 20.01
N LEU A 187 -31.44 13.71 19.05
CA LEU A 187 -31.04 12.37 18.56
C LEU A 187 -29.69 12.42 17.85
N LEU A 188 -29.45 13.45 17.03
CA LEU A 188 -28.16 13.65 16.36
C LEU A 188 -27.05 13.94 17.36
N ALA A 189 -27.30 14.77 18.38
CA ALA A 189 -26.36 15.04 19.46
C ALA A 189 -25.97 13.75 20.19
N THR A 190 -26.96 12.92 20.55
CA THR A 190 -26.73 11.61 21.18
C THR A 190 -25.89 10.70 20.30
N HIS A 191 -26.14 10.67 18.98
CA HIS A 191 -25.39 9.84 18.05
C HIS A 191 -23.94 10.32 17.88
N VAL A 192 -23.72 11.65 17.89
CA VAL A 192 -22.37 12.23 17.88
C VAL A 192 -21.62 11.86 19.15
N ASP A 193 -22.25 11.96 20.32
CA ASP A 193 -21.65 11.57 21.60
C ASP A 193 -21.32 10.09 21.65
N MET A 194 -22.20 9.22 21.15
CA MET A 194 -21.93 7.77 21.03
C MET A 194 -20.72 7.50 20.13
N ARG A 195 -20.62 8.16 18.98
CA ARG A 195 -19.45 8.01 18.09
C ARG A 195 -18.18 8.58 18.72
N ALA A 196 -18.26 9.70 19.42
CA ALA A 196 -17.13 10.27 20.14
C ALA A 196 -16.64 9.34 21.27
N ALA A 197 -17.57 8.74 22.02
CA ALA A 197 -17.24 7.74 23.04
C ALA A 197 -16.59 6.48 22.43
N GLN A 198 -17.10 6.01 21.28
CA GLN A 198 -16.50 4.89 20.55
C GLN A 198 -15.07 5.22 20.08
N VAL A 199 -14.85 6.41 19.49
CA VAL A 199 -13.51 6.83 19.06
C VAL A 199 -12.55 6.95 20.25
N ALA A 200 -13.01 7.46 21.39
CA ALA A 200 -12.21 7.52 22.62
C ALA A 200 -11.84 6.13 23.14
N GLN A 201 -12.77 5.16 23.07
CA GLN A 201 -12.51 3.77 23.41
C GLN A 201 -11.48 3.13 22.46
N ASP A 202 -11.65 3.31 21.15
CA ASP A 202 -10.74 2.78 20.14
C ASP A 202 -9.33 3.39 20.29
N GLU A 203 -9.22 4.66 20.68
CA GLU A 203 -7.94 5.30 20.98
C GLU A 203 -7.22 4.64 22.17
N GLU A 204 -7.94 4.24 23.22
CA GLU A 204 -7.37 3.51 24.35
C GLU A 204 -6.84 2.13 23.93
N ILE A 205 -7.60 1.40 23.10
CA ILE A 205 -7.18 0.11 22.54
C ILE A 205 -5.92 0.29 21.69
N ALA A 206 -5.88 1.28 20.82
CA ALA A 206 -4.72 1.58 19.98
C ALA A 206 -3.47 1.93 20.83
N ARG A 207 -3.66 2.70 21.91
CA ARG A 207 -2.58 3.05 22.85
C ARG A 207 -2.04 1.83 23.59
N LEU A 208 -2.92 0.93 24.04
CA LEU A 208 -2.56 -0.32 24.70
C LEU A 208 -1.76 -1.24 23.77
N LEU A 209 -2.25 -1.43 22.53
CA LEU A 209 -1.60 -2.26 21.52
C LEU A 209 -0.20 -1.75 21.18
N MET A 210 -0.05 -0.43 20.96
CA MET A 210 1.25 0.19 20.70
C MET A 210 2.21 0.09 21.89
N ALA A 211 1.69 0.19 23.13
CA ALA A 211 2.52 0.04 24.33
C ALA A 211 3.03 -1.40 24.50
N GLU A 212 2.18 -2.39 24.23
CA GLU A 212 2.55 -3.81 24.21
C GLU A 212 3.61 -4.09 23.14
N GLU A 213 3.42 -3.59 21.92
CA GLU A 213 4.38 -3.72 20.83
C GLU A 213 5.72 -3.06 21.18
N LYS A 214 5.70 -1.83 21.72
CA LYS A 214 6.92 -1.15 22.19
C LYS A 214 7.62 -1.93 23.31
N LYS A 215 6.88 -2.57 24.22
CA LYS A 215 7.44 -3.40 25.29
C LYS A 215 8.04 -4.71 24.74
N ALA A 216 7.35 -5.36 23.80
CA ALA A 216 7.84 -6.55 23.11
C ALA A 216 9.11 -6.25 22.31
N TYR A 217 9.14 -5.13 21.57
CA TYR A 217 10.31 -4.66 20.83
C TYR A 217 11.50 -4.35 21.74
N LYS A 218 11.28 -3.66 22.87
CA LYS A 218 12.34 -3.40 23.86
C LYS A 218 12.89 -4.71 24.45
N LYS A 219 12.02 -5.65 24.84
CA LYS A 219 12.43 -6.97 25.38
C LYS A 219 13.20 -7.80 24.34
N ALA A 220 12.81 -7.73 23.07
CA ALA A 220 13.54 -8.37 21.98
C ALA A 220 14.92 -7.73 21.76
N LYS A 221 14.98 -6.40 21.68
CA LYS A 221 16.23 -5.64 21.49
C LYS A 221 17.21 -5.77 22.67
N GLU A 222 16.70 -5.86 23.90
CA GLU A 222 17.52 -6.10 25.09
C GLU A 222 18.07 -7.55 25.12
N ARG A 223 17.27 -8.53 24.71
CA ARG A 223 17.75 -9.91 24.50
C ARG A 223 18.83 -9.98 23.43
N GLU A 224 18.70 -9.21 22.35
CA GLU A 224 19.74 -9.13 21.32
C GLU A 224 21.03 -8.52 21.86
N LYS A 225 20.95 -7.36 22.53
CA LYS A 225 22.12 -6.68 23.12
C LYS A 225 22.80 -7.50 24.22
N SER A 226 22.04 -8.11 25.12
CA SER A 226 22.59 -8.96 26.20
C SER A 226 23.15 -10.28 25.67
N SER A 227 22.63 -10.81 24.55
CA SER A 227 23.23 -11.97 23.88
C SER A 227 24.54 -11.63 23.15
N LEU A 228 24.68 -10.39 22.66
CA LEU A 228 25.89 -9.94 21.98
C LEU A 228 27.05 -9.72 22.97
N ASP A 229 26.75 -9.25 24.18
CA ASP A 229 27.75 -8.98 25.22
C ASP A 229 28.20 -10.25 25.97
N LYS A 230 27.31 -11.24 26.14
CA LYS A 230 27.66 -12.54 26.75
C LYS A 230 28.47 -13.48 25.85
N ARG A 231 28.76 -13.10 24.60
CA ARG A 231 29.74 -13.82 23.75
C ARG A 231 31.15 -13.22 23.77
N LYS A 232 31.38 -12.15 24.53
CA LYS A 232 32.71 -11.52 24.68
C LYS A 232 33.34 -11.67 26.06
N HIS A 233 32.60 -12.17 27.04
CA HIS A 233 33.06 -12.38 28.41
C HIS A 233 32.90 -13.85 28.86
N ASP A 234 33.63 -14.75 28.20
CA ASP A 234 34.02 -16.04 28.79
C ASP A 234 35.57 -16.08 28.84
N PRO A 235 36.21 -15.58 29.92
CA PRO A 235 37.65 -15.48 29.99
C PRO A 235 38.20 -16.52 30.96
N GLU A 236 38.37 -17.79 30.55
CA GLU A 236 39.14 -18.75 31.36
C GLU A 236 39.62 -19.97 30.56
N CYS A 237 40.75 -19.84 29.84
CA CYS A 237 41.78 -20.90 29.71
C CYS A 237 43.05 -20.43 28.97
N LYS A 238 43.93 -19.78 29.74
CA LYS A 238 45.38 -20.08 29.84
C LYS A 238 46.21 -20.36 28.55
N LEU A 239 47.11 -19.40 28.27
CA LEU A 239 48.58 -19.54 28.06
C LEU A 239 49.20 -19.13 26.69
N LYS A 240 49.92 -17.99 26.77
CA LYS A 240 51.29 -17.70 26.25
C LYS A 240 51.50 -17.34 24.77
N ALA A 241 51.65 -16.03 24.52
CA ALA A 241 52.75 -15.34 23.80
C ALA A 241 52.24 -13.97 23.29
N LYS A 242 52.58 -12.83 23.91
CA LYS A 242 53.68 -11.90 23.50
C LYS A 242 53.67 -11.66 21.97
N SER A 243 53.45 -10.47 21.41
CA SER A 243 53.86 -9.12 21.83
C SER A 243 53.20 -8.01 20.98
N ALA A 244 53.20 -6.79 21.56
CA ALA A 244 53.28 -5.46 20.91
C ALA A 244 52.07 -4.94 20.10
N HIS A 245 51.28 -4.02 20.68
CA HIS A 245 51.35 -2.54 20.47
C HIS A 245 50.82 -2.10 19.08
N SER A 246 49.94 -1.11 18.87
CA SER A 246 49.10 -0.24 19.69
C SER A 246 48.28 0.66 18.73
N LYS A 247 47.01 0.89 19.07
CA LYS A 247 46.14 2.07 18.80
C LYS A 247 45.84 2.57 17.37
N SER A 248 44.53 2.46 17.09
CA SER A 248 43.56 3.54 16.80
C SER A 248 43.46 4.17 15.41
N LYS A 249 42.20 4.20 14.95
CA LYS A 249 41.47 5.32 14.33
C LYS A 249 41.02 5.08 12.88
N GLU A 250 39.74 4.71 12.77
CA GLU A 250 38.67 5.40 12.02
C GLU A 250 39.00 5.97 10.63
N GLY A 251 38.21 5.59 9.62
CA GLY A 251 38.07 6.35 8.38
C GLY A 251 37.97 5.52 7.11
N ASP A 252 36.74 5.37 6.65
CA ASP A 252 36.27 5.44 5.27
C ASP A 252 36.80 4.58 4.11
N GLU A 253 35.80 3.97 3.49
CA GLU A 253 35.49 3.95 2.07
C GLU A 253 36.50 3.45 1.03
N ALA A 254 35.96 2.48 0.30
CA ALA A 254 36.09 2.27 -1.14
C ALA A 254 37.44 1.76 -1.68
N HIS A 255 37.25 0.92 -2.70
CA HIS A 255 38.26 0.30 -3.55
C HIS A 255 38.92 -0.94 -2.97
N ARG A 256 38.54 -2.08 -3.56
CA ARG A 256 39.38 -3.13 -4.17
C ARG A 256 38.51 -4.39 -4.25
N SER A 257 38.44 -5.14 -5.33
CA SER A 257 39.12 -5.11 -6.61
C SER A 257 38.43 -6.19 -7.44
N LYS A 258 38.20 -5.91 -8.72
CA LYS A 258 37.77 -6.89 -9.72
C LYS A 258 38.78 -8.06 -9.69
N ILE A 259 38.35 -9.22 -9.20
CA ILE A 259 39.13 -10.45 -9.33
C ILE A 259 38.79 -11.02 -10.70
N ASP A 260 39.74 -10.79 -11.59
CA ASP A 260 39.88 -11.40 -12.90
C ASP A 260 39.83 -12.94 -12.76
N ARG A 261 38.87 -13.57 -13.44
CA ARG A 261 38.68 -15.02 -13.44
C ARG A 261 39.23 -15.55 -14.77
N PRO A 262 40.24 -16.42 -14.79
CA PRO A 262 40.74 -16.94 -16.05
C PRO A 262 39.67 -17.79 -16.74
N SER A 263 39.39 -17.44 -17.99
CA SER A 263 38.51 -18.14 -18.93
C SER A 263 38.80 -19.64 -18.96
N ARG A 264 37.81 -20.44 -18.57
CA ARG A 264 37.77 -21.89 -18.79
C ARG A 264 37.52 -22.15 -20.29
N PRO A 265 38.35 -22.94 -20.99
CA PRO A 265 38.06 -23.30 -22.38
C PRO A 265 36.82 -24.22 -22.44
N PRO A 266 36.01 -24.15 -23.51
CA PRO A 266 34.87 -25.04 -23.68
C PRO A 266 35.37 -26.47 -23.97
N PRO A 267 34.63 -27.52 -23.57
CA PRO A 267 35.00 -28.90 -23.87
C PRO A 267 34.87 -29.17 -25.38
N PRO A 268 35.70 -30.06 -25.96
CA PRO A 268 35.69 -30.33 -27.39
C PRO A 268 34.41 -31.05 -27.81
N THR A 269 33.73 -30.47 -28.81
CA THR A 269 32.61 -31.09 -29.53
C THR A 269 33.13 -32.31 -30.30
N MET A 270 32.87 -33.51 -29.79
CA MET A 270 33.09 -34.74 -30.52
C MET A 270 31.99 -34.89 -31.57
N MET A 271 32.35 -34.71 -32.84
CA MET A 271 31.56 -35.12 -33.99
C MET A 271 31.63 -36.65 -34.13
N GLY A 272 30.45 -37.27 -34.13
CA GLY A 272 30.08 -38.42 -34.98
C GLY A 272 30.82 -39.74 -34.79
N LEU A 273 30.16 -40.70 -34.14
CA LEU A 273 29.87 -41.98 -34.78
C LEU A 273 28.63 -42.62 -34.12
N GLU A 274 27.75 -43.12 -34.98
CA GLU A 274 26.50 -43.82 -34.68
C GLU A 274 26.69 -45.02 -33.74
N ASP A 275 25.75 -45.23 -32.82
CA ASP A 275 25.03 -46.50 -32.76
C ASP A 275 23.71 -46.38 -31.97
N THR A 276 22.62 -46.73 -32.67
CA THR A 276 21.36 -47.35 -32.26
C THR A 276 20.86 -47.30 -30.79
N ASP A 277 19.74 -46.59 -30.56
CA ASP A 277 18.37 -47.12 -30.32
C ASP A 277 17.54 -46.25 -29.33
N PRO A 278 16.26 -45.91 -29.61
CA PRO A 278 15.52 -44.89 -28.86
C PRO A 278 14.39 -45.49 -28.02
N THR A 279 14.41 -45.36 -26.69
CA THR A 279 13.18 -45.32 -25.88
C THR A 279 13.43 -44.86 -24.44
N HIS A 280 12.42 -44.19 -23.86
CA HIS A 280 12.15 -44.11 -22.41
C HIS A 280 12.91 -43.06 -21.56
N PHE A 281 12.41 -41.82 -21.45
CA PHE A 281 11.39 -41.43 -20.46
C PHE A 281 11.23 -39.90 -20.35
N THR A 282 9.96 -39.52 -20.35
CA THR A 282 9.36 -38.22 -20.08
C THR A 282 9.78 -37.60 -18.74
N ASN A 283 10.13 -36.32 -18.74
CA ASN A 283 9.77 -35.35 -17.70
C ASN A 283 10.14 -33.93 -18.15
N GLN A 284 9.22 -33.27 -18.86
CA GLN A 284 9.28 -31.83 -19.09
C GLN A 284 8.22 -31.18 -18.21
N HIS A 285 8.66 -30.55 -17.12
CA HIS A 285 7.85 -29.68 -16.29
C HIS A 285 8.20 -28.22 -16.64
N SER A 286 7.36 -27.63 -17.47
CA SER A 286 6.78 -26.30 -17.28
C SER A 286 7.73 -25.14 -16.93
N THR A 287 8.36 -24.54 -17.95
CA THR A 287 8.75 -23.12 -17.92
C THR A 287 7.61 -22.28 -18.46
N THR A 288 6.81 -21.74 -17.54
CA THR A 288 5.71 -20.82 -17.85
C THR A 288 6.20 -19.37 -17.83
N TRP A 289 5.70 -18.61 -18.81
CA TRP A 289 5.66 -17.13 -18.92
C TRP A 289 6.73 -16.45 -19.76
N HIS A 290 6.34 -16.34 -21.03
CA HIS A 290 6.76 -15.41 -22.06
C HIS A 290 6.74 -13.93 -21.60
N LEU A 291 7.75 -13.18 -22.03
CA LEU A 291 7.66 -11.74 -22.23
C LEU A 291 8.32 -11.39 -23.59
N PRO A 292 7.56 -11.15 -24.66
CA PRO A 292 8.02 -10.35 -25.77
C PRO A 292 7.50 -8.92 -25.58
N LYS A 293 8.44 -7.98 -25.46
CA LYS A 293 8.15 -6.54 -25.56
C LYS A 293 7.46 -6.28 -26.91
N SER A 294 6.21 -5.84 -26.89
CA SER A 294 5.53 -5.28 -28.05
C SER A 294 5.83 -3.79 -28.11
N GLU A 295 6.68 -3.39 -29.06
CA GLU A 295 6.88 -2.00 -29.44
C GLU A 295 5.79 -1.61 -30.46
N SER A 296 4.95 -0.65 -30.10
CA SER A 296 3.81 -0.20 -30.90
C SER A 296 4.28 0.62 -32.10
N SER A 297 4.09 0.08 -33.31
CA SER A 297 4.28 0.80 -34.57
C SER A 297 3.02 1.63 -34.89
N GLN A 298 3.12 2.95 -34.76
CA GLN A 298 2.11 3.89 -35.25
C GLN A 298 2.16 3.96 -36.78
N LYS A 299 1.19 3.37 -37.48
CA LYS A 299 0.81 3.72 -38.86
C LYS A 299 -0.69 3.50 -39.05
N GLY A 300 -1.47 4.58 -38.91
CA GLY A 300 -2.85 4.67 -39.37
C GLY A 300 -2.92 5.57 -40.60
N PHE A 301 -3.17 4.98 -41.77
CA PHE A 301 -3.58 5.68 -42.99
C PHE A 301 -4.90 5.08 -43.43
N HIS A 302 -6.06 5.69 -43.15
CA HIS A 302 -7.31 5.45 -43.90
C HIS A 302 -8.27 6.63 -43.69
N ASN A 303 -8.36 7.55 -44.66
CA ASN A 303 -9.63 7.81 -45.34
C ASN A 303 -9.44 8.66 -46.60
N LYS A 304 -9.94 8.12 -47.72
CA LYS A 304 -10.20 8.79 -48.98
C LYS A 304 -11.71 8.99 -49.07
N GLN A 305 -12.17 10.23 -49.11
CA GLN A 305 -13.27 10.77 -49.92
C GLN A 305 -13.37 12.27 -49.66
#